data_AF-A0A848YB82-F1
#
_entry.id   AF-A0A848YB82-F1
#
_cell.length_a   1.000
_cell.length_b   1.000
_cell.length_c   1.000
_cell.angle_alpha   90.00
_cell.angle_beta   90.00
_cell.angle_gamma   90.00
#
_symmetry.space_group_name_H-M   'P 1'
#
loop_
_entity.id
_entity.type
_entity.pdbx_description
1 polymer ?
#
loop_
_entity_poly.entity_id
_entity_poly.type
_entity_poly.pdbx_seq_one_letter_code
_entity_poly.pdbx_strand_id
1 'polypeptide(L)'
;RYYRAGEEGPGEDPVTPWNVPVLAYQNGLISARYVRSYLENGAEVLGQSLSELERRALDYFDEVAKREDMMLEFLIEPGQAVFQNNYVVLHARSAFEDDIEAGYRRHLLRLWLDVPNGRPAPKEMHLHEGPGIMHQADKRPSGEGTAYKAHLGS
;
A
#
# COMPACT_ATOMS: atom_id res chain seq x y z
N ARG A 1 7.83 -1.90 12.02
CA ARG A 1 6.98 -3.08 11.68
C ARG A 1 5.81 -2.62 10.84
N TYR A 2 5.33 -3.45 9.92
CA TYR A 2 4.31 -3.08 8.93
C TYR A 2 2.94 -3.57 9.36
N TYR A 3 1.93 -2.68 9.32
CA TYR A 3 0.54 -3.06 9.57
C TYR A 3 -0.04 -3.82 8.39
N ARG A 4 -0.71 -4.94 8.65
CA ARG A 4 -1.31 -5.82 7.63
C ARG A 4 -2.71 -5.39 7.20
N ALA A 5 -3.37 -4.49 7.94
CA ALA A 5 -4.63 -3.86 7.52
C ALA A 5 -5.76 -4.81 7.10
N GLY A 6 -5.95 -5.93 7.80
CA GLY A 6 -6.96 -6.94 7.45
C GLY A 6 -6.49 -7.91 6.37
N GLU A 7 -5.28 -7.72 5.85
CA GLU A 7 -4.54 -8.64 4.99
C GLU A 7 -3.60 -9.51 5.85
N GLU A 8 -4.12 -10.05 6.96
CA GLU A 8 -3.46 -11.09 7.75
C GLU A 8 -4.14 -12.45 7.54
N GLY A 9 -3.31 -13.48 7.38
CA GLY A 9 -3.73 -14.87 7.27
C GLY A 9 -4.27 -15.42 8.60
N PRO A 10 -4.89 -16.61 8.59
CA PRO A 10 -5.39 -17.24 9.81
C PRO A 10 -4.28 -17.40 10.86
N GLY A 11 -4.48 -16.79 12.03
CA GLY A 11 -3.53 -16.84 13.15
C GLY A 11 -2.33 -15.90 13.04
N GLU A 12 -2.26 -15.05 12.02
CA GLU A 12 -1.23 -14.02 11.91
C GLU A 12 -1.60 -12.76 12.71
N ASP A 13 -0.59 -12.10 13.28
CA ASP A 13 -0.76 -10.83 13.96
C ASP A 13 -1.12 -9.68 13.00
N PRO A 14 -1.79 -8.62 13.46
CA PRO A 14 -2.09 -7.43 12.64
C PRO A 14 -0.85 -6.67 12.15
N VAL A 15 0.34 -6.96 12.70
CA VAL A 15 1.62 -6.34 12.33
C VAL A 15 2.69 -7.40 12.07
N THR A 16 3.59 -7.14 11.13
CA THR A 16 4.71 -8.05 10.84
C THR A 16 5.63 -8.21 12.05
N PRO A 17 6.13 -9.42 12.36
CA PRO A 17 7.07 -9.61 13.46
C PRO A 17 8.47 -9.04 13.14
N TRP A 18 8.78 -8.83 11.86
CA TRP A 18 10.00 -8.16 11.36
C TRP A 18 9.75 -6.71 10.90
N ASN A 19 10.83 -5.97 10.68
CA ASN A 19 10.76 -4.66 10.01
C ASN A 19 10.74 -4.85 8.50
N VAL A 20 9.80 -4.18 7.84
CA VAL A 20 9.71 -4.13 6.38
C VAL A 20 10.38 -2.84 5.92
N PRO A 21 11.39 -2.91 5.04
CA PRO A 21 12.08 -1.71 4.59
C PRO A 21 11.17 -0.87 3.68
N VAL A 22 11.20 0.46 3.86
CA VAL A 22 10.52 1.40 2.96
C VAL A 22 11.19 1.44 1.59
N LEU A 23 12.53 1.47 1.60
CA LEU A 23 13.39 1.36 0.42
C LEU A 23 14.37 0.22 0.63
N ALA A 24 14.57 -0.60 -0.40
CA ALA A 24 15.53 -1.66 -0.42
C ALA A 24 16.39 -1.58 -1.68
N TYR A 25 17.69 -1.84 -1.55
CA TYR A 25 18.59 -1.99 -2.68
C TYR A 25 19.13 -3.42 -2.72
N GLN A 26 18.89 -4.11 -3.83
CA GLN A 26 19.35 -5.49 -4.04
C GLN A 26 19.71 -5.68 -5.51
N ASN A 27 20.89 -6.26 -5.78
CA ASN A 27 21.35 -6.59 -7.12
C ASN A 27 21.29 -5.41 -8.12
N GLY A 28 21.65 -4.21 -7.69
CA GLY A 28 21.61 -3.02 -8.56
C GLY A 28 20.25 -2.33 -8.65
N LEU A 29 19.23 -2.86 -7.98
CA LEU A 29 17.84 -2.44 -8.15
C LEU A 29 17.28 -1.87 -6.85
N ILE A 30 16.64 -0.70 -6.93
CA ILE A 30 15.92 -0.07 -5.81
C ILE A 30 14.45 -0.50 -5.85
N SER A 31 13.92 -0.97 -4.72
CA SER A 31 12.53 -1.36 -4.54
C SER A 31 11.92 -0.56 -3.40
N ALA A 32 10.65 -0.19 -3.52
CA ALA A 32 9.91 0.59 -2.55
C ALA A 32 8.68 -0.17 -2.04
N ARG A 33 8.38 0.00 -0.75
CA ARG A 33 7.10 -0.35 -0.13
C ARG A 33 6.72 0.77 0.80
N TYR A 34 5.83 1.62 0.33
CA TYR A 34 5.45 2.81 1.07
C TYR A 34 3.94 2.96 1.08
N VAL A 35 3.37 2.82 2.27
CA VAL A 35 2.01 3.24 2.60
C VAL A 35 2.12 3.90 3.97
N ARG A 36 2.15 5.24 3.99
CA ARG A 36 2.31 6.08 5.19
C ARG A 36 1.52 5.54 6.39
N SER A 37 0.21 5.38 6.19
CA SER A 37 -0.71 4.96 7.25
C SER A 37 -0.39 3.57 7.79
N TYR A 38 0.18 2.65 7.01
CA TYR A 38 0.52 1.31 7.49
C TYR A 38 1.77 1.30 8.38
N LEU A 39 2.68 2.27 8.18
CA LEU A 39 3.84 2.46 9.03
C LEU A 39 3.42 3.08 10.37
N GLU A 40 2.56 4.10 10.32
CA GLU A 40 2.04 4.79 11.51
C GLU A 40 1.12 3.88 12.34
N ASN A 41 0.14 3.23 11.71
CA ASN A 41 -0.72 2.26 12.38
C ASN A 41 0.09 1.08 12.93
N GLY A 42 1.16 0.68 12.25
CA GLY A 42 2.06 -0.36 12.74
C GLY A 42 2.74 0.03 14.05
N ALA A 43 3.18 1.28 14.18
CA ALA A 43 3.72 1.81 15.43
C ALA A 43 2.64 1.91 16.51
N GLU A 44 1.46 2.43 16.17
CA GLU A 44 0.33 2.59 17.10
C GLU A 44 -0.12 1.25 17.71
N VAL A 45 -0.34 0.22 16.87
CA VAL A 45 -0.74 -1.12 17.32
C VAL A 45 0.27 -1.73 18.29
N LEU A 46 1.55 -1.36 18.16
CA LEU A 46 2.63 -1.82 19.03
C LEU A 46 2.84 -0.96 20.29
N GLY A 47 2.05 0.11 20.47
CA GLY A 47 2.27 1.10 21.52
C GLY A 47 3.61 1.83 21.38
N GLN A 48 4.12 1.93 20.14
CA GLN A 48 5.38 2.59 19.80
C GLN A 48 5.10 3.95 19.14
N SER A 49 6.12 4.78 19.08
CA SER A 49 6.08 6.04 18.34
C SER A 49 7.24 6.12 17.37
N LEU A 50 6.99 6.71 16.21
CA LEU A 50 8.05 7.05 15.27
C LEU A 50 8.95 8.12 15.90
N SER A 51 10.26 7.92 15.82
CA SER A 51 11.24 8.94 16.16
C SER A 51 11.09 10.19 15.29
N GLU A 52 11.65 11.31 15.73
CA GLU A 52 11.69 12.54 14.93
C GLU A 52 12.41 12.34 13.58
N LEU A 53 13.43 11.49 13.54
CA LEU A 53 14.15 11.19 12.31
C LEU A 53 13.28 10.38 11.34
N GLU A 54 12.58 9.36 11.83
CA GLU A 54 11.67 8.55 11.02
C GLU A 54 10.53 9.41 10.46
N ARG A 55 9.90 10.24 11.29
CA ARG A 55 8.82 11.15 10.82
C ARG A 55 9.31 12.08 9.71
N ARG A 56 10.44 12.77 9.92
CA ARG A 56 11.02 13.63 8.88
C ARG A 56 11.41 12.87 7.60
N ALA A 57 11.87 11.63 7.72
CA ALA A 57 12.19 10.81 6.56
C ALA A 57 10.92 10.44 5.76
N LEU A 58 9.83 10.09 6.44
CA LEU A 58 8.55 9.80 5.80
C LEU A 58 7.93 11.06 5.19
N ASP A 59 8.03 12.21 5.86
CA ASP A 59 7.55 13.51 5.35
C ASP A 59 8.31 13.91 4.08
N TYR A 60 9.63 13.75 4.07
CA TYR A 60 10.45 14.02 2.88
C TYR A 60 10.13 13.07 1.74
N PHE A 61 9.86 11.79 2.04
CA PHE A 61 9.43 10.83 1.02
C PHE A 61 8.09 11.27 0.40
N ASP A 62 7.11 11.67 1.22
CA ASP A 62 5.83 12.22 0.75
C ASP A 62 6.02 13.47 -0.12
N GLU A 63 6.90 14.39 0.29
CA GLU A 63 7.23 15.60 -0.46
C GLU A 63 7.76 15.26 -1.85
N VAL A 64 8.76 14.38 -1.94
CA VAL A 64 9.38 13.97 -3.21
C VAL A 64 8.39 13.23 -4.11
N ALA A 65 7.62 12.30 -3.55
CA ALA A 65 6.65 11.50 -4.31
C ALA A 65 5.51 12.34 -4.93
N LYS A 66 5.24 13.54 -4.39
CA LYS A 66 4.19 14.45 -4.86
C LYS A 66 4.70 15.57 -5.77
N ARG A 67 5.99 15.61 -6.10
CA ARG A 67 6.52 16.63 -7.02
C ARG A 67 5.97 16.41 -8.43
N GLU A 68 5.63 17.49 -9.11
CA GLU A 68 5.07 17.45 -10.47
C GLU A 68 6.01 16.78 -11.49
N ASP A 69 7.33 16.87 -11.27
CA ASP A 69 8.34 16.23 -12.12
C ASP A 69 8.52 14.73 -11.81
N MET A 70 7.88 14.22 -10.75
CA MET A 70 7.92 12.82 -10.33
C MET A 70 6.58 12.09 -10.49
N MET A 71 5.49 12.84 -10.56
CA MET A 71 4.14 12.31 -10.67
C MET A 71 3.68 12.28 -12.13
N LEU A 72 3.07 11.16 -12.53
CA LEU A 72 2.31 11.06 -13.77
C LEU A 72 0.82 10.95 -13.43
N GLU A 73 0.04 11.96 -13.82
CA GLU A 73 -1.41 11.97 -13.66
C GLU A 73 -2.10 11.66 -15.01
N PHE A 74 -3.06 10.74 -14.99
CA PHE A 74 -3.82 10.36 -16.17
C PHE A 74 -5.15 9.70 -15.78
N LEU A 75 -6.10 9.70 -16.72
CA LEU A 75 -7.39 9.02 -16.57
C LEU A 75 -7.33 7.63 -17.19
N ILE A 76 -7.89 6.63 -16.50
CA ILE A 76 -8.13 5.29 -17.05
C ILE A 76 -9.53 5.31 -17.65
N GLU A 77 -9.61 5.25 -18.98
CA GLU A 77 -10.88 5.22 -19.70
C GLU A 77 -11.55 3.84 -19.60
N PRO A 78 -12.89 3.75 -19.76
CA PRO A 78 -13.60 2.47 -19.80
C PRO A 78 -12.97 1.50 -20.82
N GLY A 79 -12.63 0.29 -20.37
CA GLY A 79 -12.00 -0.74 -21.19
C GLY A 79 -10.47 -0.68 -21.25
N GLN A 80 -9.83 0.34 -20.67
CA GLN A 80 -8.38 0.39 -20.54
C GLN A 80 -7.89 -0.41 -19.31
N ALA A 81 -6.66 -0.90 -19.41
CA ALA A 81 -5.96 -1.57 -18.32
C ALA A 81 -4.60 -0.91 -18.10
N VAL A 82 -4.20 -0.82 -16.83
CA VAL A 82 -2.88 -0.34 -16.44
C VAL A 82 -2.16 -1.44 -15.68
N PHE A 83 -0.94 -1.75 -16.14
CA PHE A 83 -0.03 -2.64 -15.45
C PHE A 83 1.13 -1.83 -14.91
N GLN A 84 1.46 -2.03 -13.64
CA GLN A 84 2.54 -1.34 -12.96
C GLN A 84 3.32 -2.33 -12.12
N ASN A 85 4.63 -2.10 -12.04
CA ASN A 85 5.48 -2.85 -11.13
C ASN A 85 5.41 -2.19 -9.74
N ASN A 86 4.71 -2.86 -8.82
CA ASN A 86 4.42 -2.37 -7.47
C ASN A 86 5.68 -2.17 -6.58
N TYR A 87 6.86 -2.59 -7.04
CA TYR A 87 8.12 -2.30 -6.34
C TYR A 87 8.77 -0.98 -6.75
N VAL A 88 8.34 -0.35 -7.85
CA VAL A 88 9.01 0.86 -8.37
C VAL A 88 8.06 2.01 -8.68
N VAL A 89 6.75 1.74 -8.74
CA VAL A 89 5.71 2.76 -8.94
C VAL A 89 4.81 2.82 -7.71
N LEU A 90 4.80 3.98 -7.05
CA LEU A 90 3.74 4.34 -6.12
C LEU A 90 2.52 4.79 -6.91
N HIS A 91 1.34 4.45 -6.43
CA HIS A 91 0.10 4.81 -7.12
C HIS A 91 -0.96 5.23 -6.11
N ALA A 92 -1.74 6.21 -6.52
CA ALA A 92 -2.85 6.74 -5.78
C ALA A 92 -3.99 7.05 -6.76
N ARG A 93 -5.05 7.62 -6.22
CA ARG A 93 -6.19 8.11 -6.99
C ARG A 93 -6.57 9.47 -6.40
N SER A 94 -6.92 10.42 -7.27
CA SER A 94 -7.53 11.68 -6.87
C SER A 94 -8.86 11.46 -6.13
N ALA A 95 -9.27 12.47 -5.36
CA ALA A 95 -10.60 12.52 -4.77
C ALA A 95 -11.65 12.62 -5.89
N PHE A 96 -12.78 11.95 -5.71
CA PHE A 96 -13.89 11.97 -6.66
C PHE A 96 -15.21 11.73 -5.92
N GLU A 97 -16.32 12.14 -6.52
CA GLU A 97 -17.67 11.89 -6.04
C GLU A 97 -18.41 11.03 -7.06
N ASP A 98 -19.17 10.03 -6.58
CA ASP A 98 -20.06 9.26 -7.45
C ASP A 98 -21.34 10.08 -7.70
N ASP A 99 -21.77 10.17 -8.97
CA ASP A 99 -23.08 10.73 -9.32
C ASP A 99 -24.15 9.63 -9.24
N ILE A 100 -24.63 9.43 -8.02
CA ILE A 100 -25.59 8.37 -7.70
C ILE A 100 -26.93 8.62 -8.41
N GLU A 101 -27.35 9.87 -8.57
CA GLU A 101 -28.64 10.22 -9.19
C GLU A 101 -28.65 9.92 -10.69
N ALA A 102 -27.56 10.22 -11.39
CA ALA A 102 -27.40 9.89 -12.81
C ALA A 102 -26.96 8.43 -13.04
N GLY A 103 -26.71 7.67 -11.97
CA GLY A 103 -26.30 6.26 -12.05
C GLY A 103 -24.85 6.04 -12.47
N TYR A 104 -24.00 7.08 -12.43
CA TYR A 104 -22.58 6.96 -12.75
C TYR A 104 -21.80 6.56 -11.50
N ARG A 105 -21.15 5.40 -11.57
CA ARG A 105 -20.21 4.93 -10.55
C ARG A 105 -18.90 4.51 -11.19
N ARG A 106 -17.79 4.87 -10.55
CA ARG A 106 -16.48 4.38 -10.99
C ARG A 106 -16.33 2.91 -10.61
N HIS A 107 -16.10 2.06 -11.61
CA HIS A 107 -15.87 0.63 -11.41
C HIS A 107 -14.52 0.21 -12.00
N LEU A 108 -13.68 -0.40 -11.16
CA LEU A 108 -12.36 -0.88 -11.54
C LEU A 108 -12.16 -2.30 -11.00
N LEU A 109 -11.67 -3.19 -11.86
CA LEU A 109 -11.18 -4.51 -11.44
C LEU A 109 -9.69 -4.39 -11.10
N ARG A 110 -9.28 -4.97 -9.97
CA ARG A 110 -7.89 -4.99 -9.52
C ARG A 110 -7.35 -6.42 -9.51
N LEU A 111 -6.15 -6.59 -10.04
CA LEU A 111 -5.42 -7.86 -10.08
C LEU A 111 -4.03 -7.66 -9.50
N TRP A 112 -3.61 -8.58 -8.63
CA TRP A 112 -2.23 -8.70 -8.17
C TRP A 112 -1.57 -9.85 -8.94
N LEU A 113 -0.39 -9.61 -9.50
CA LEU A 113 0.37 -10.58 -10.27
C LEU A 113 1.70 -10.86 -9.58
N ASP A 114 1.97 -12.13 -9.34
CA ASP A 114 3.31 -12.63 -9.09
C ASP A 114 3.80 -13.37 -10.34
N VAL A 115 5.07 -13.17 -10.69
CA VAL A 115 5.65 -13.70 -11.93
C VAL A 115 6.93 -14.47 -11.63
N PRO A 116 7.18 -15.61 -12.32
CA PRO A 116 8.47 -16.28 -12.24
C PRO A 116 9.58 -15.28 -12.61
N ASN A 117 10.62 -15.20 -11.78
CA ASN A 117 11.72 -14.23 -11.92
C ASN A 117 11.28 -12.76 -11.81
N GLY A 118 10.33 -12.48 -10.90
CA GLY A 118 9.97 -11.12 -10.51
C GLY A 118 11.16 -10.28 -10.03
N ARG A 119 10.91 -9.00 -9.78
CA ARG A 119 11.96 -8.08 -9.31
C ARG A 119 12.58 -8.61 -8.02
N PRO A 120 13.92 -8.71 -7.90
CA PRO A 120 14.54 -9.09 -6.64
C PRO A 120 14.22 -8.05 -5.57
N ALA A 121 13.75 -8.53 -4.43
CA ALA A 121 13.53 -7.75 -3.22
C ALA A 121 13.93 -8.59 -1.99
N PRO A 122 14.35 -7.94 -0.89
CA PRO A 122 14.56 -8.64 0.36
C PRO A 122 13.30 -9.39 0.79
N LYS A 123 13.48 -10.57 1.40
CA LYS A 123 12.37 -11.43 1.88
C LYS A 123 11.41 -10.69 2.80
N GLU A 124 11.90 -9.67 3.53
CA GLU A 124 11.12 -8.85 4.43
C GLU A 124 10.02 -8.04 3.72
N MET A 125 10.16 -7.77 2.41
CA MET A 125 9.13 -7.11 1.59
C MET A 125 8.07 -8.08 1.07
N HIS A 126 8.29 -9.39 1.18
CA HIS A 126 7.33 -10.41 0.78
C HIS A 126 6.37 -10.69 1.95
N LEU A 127 5.24 -9.98 1.97
CA LEU A 127 4.31 -10.01 3.10
C LEU A 127 3.41 -11.25 3.18
N HIS A 128 3.26 -11.97 2.07
CA HIS A 128 2.39 -13.13 1.99
C HIS A 128 3.22 -14.34 1.56
N GLU A 129 3.04 -15.45 2.28
CA GLU A 129 3.56 -16.75 1.85
C GLU A 129 2.53 -17.42 0.93
N GLY A 130 2.93 -17.77 -0.31
CA GLY A 130 2.06 -18.47 -1.27
C GLY A 130 1.16 -17.54 -2.12
N PRO A 131 0.02 -18.02 -2.64
CA PRO A 131 -0.79 -17.33 -3.67
C PRO A 131 -1.58 -16.11 -3.15
N GLY A 132 -1.24 -15.59 -1.98
CA GLY A 132 -1.96 -14.54 -1.26
C GLY A 132 -2.87 -15.09 -0.17
N ILE A 133 -3.77 -14.24 0.33
CA ILE A 133 -4.66 -14.58 1.44
C ILE A 133 -5.94 -15.16 0.89
N MET A 134 -6.22 -16.40 1.26
CA MET A 134 -7.47 -17.07 0.92
C MET A 134 -8.66 -16.29 1.51
N HIS A 135 -9.79 -16.31 0.80
CA HIS A 135 -11.03 -15.70 1.28
C HIS A 135 -11.41 -16.22 2.68
N GLN A 136 -11.59 -15.30 3.62
CA GLN A 136 -12.00 -15.57 5.00
C GLN A 136 -13.43 -15.06 5.18
N ALA A 137 -14.39 -15.95 5.48
CA ALA A 137 -15.83 -15.65 5.43
C ALA A 137 -16.29 -14.59 6.47
N ASP A 138 -15.55 -14.46 7.56
CA ASP A 138 -15.76 -13.52 8.66
C ASP A 138 -15.03 -12.19 8.46
N LYS A 139 -14.12 -12.11 7.49
CA LYS A 139 -13.37 -10.90 7.18
C LYS A 139 -13.90 -10.24 5.92
N ARG A 140 -13.93 -8.91 5.93
CA ARG A 140 -14.08 -8.10 4.73
C ARG A 140 -12.73 -7.45 4.46
N PRO A 141 -12.20 -7.51 3.22
CA PRO A 141 -11.02 -6.74 2.86
C PRO A 141 -11.39 -5.26 3.02
N SER A 142 -10.96 -4.66 4.12
CA SER A 142 -11.08 -3.24 4.31
C SER A 142 -9.74 -2.65 3.89
N GLY A 143 -9.65 -2.17 2.66
CA GLY A 143 -8.67 -1.11 2.35
C GLY A 143 -8.91 0.14 3.23
N GLU A 144 -10.00 0.14 4.00
CA GLU A 144 -10.48 1.18 4.89
C GLU A 144 -10.84 0.60 6.27
N GLY A 145 -9.84 0.22 7.07
CA GLY A 145 -10.06 -0.05 8.50
C GLY A 145 -10.50 1.23 9.24
N THR A 146 -11.10 1.11 10.43
CA THR A 146 -11.41 2.29 11.28
C THR A 146 -10.18 3.17 11.55
N ALA A 147 -8.98 2.58 11.62
CA ALA A 147 -7.71 3.30 11.68
C ALA A 147 -7.33 4.01 10.37
N TYR A 148 -7.70 3.48 9.19
CA TYR A 148 -7.49 4.13 7.89
C TYR A 148 -8.35 5.39 7.74
N LYS A 149 -9.57 5.40 8.31
CA LYS A 149 -10.48 6.55 8.29
C LYS A 149 -10.05 7.71 9.22
N ALA A 150 -9.18 7.44 10.20
CA ALA A 150 -8.72 8.47 11.13
C ALA A 150 -7.64 9.40 10.55
N HIS A 151 -6.89 8.98 9.52
CA HIS A 151 -5.82 9.76 8.89
C HIS A 151 -6.20 10.42 7.56
N LEU A 152 -7.35 10.06 6.96
CA LEU A 152 -7.89 10.72 5.78
C LEU A 152 -8.96 11.77 6.16
N GLY A 153 -8.74 12.50 7.25
CA GLY A 153 -9.66 13.53 7.72
C GLY A 153 -10.07 14.50 6.60
N SER A 154 -11.40 14.65 6.46
CA SER A 154 -12.18 15.58 5.62
C SER A 154 -11.97 15.51 4.11
#